data_AF-A0A3D2JA21-F1
#
_entry.id   AF-A0A3D2JA21-F1
#
_cell.length_a   1.000
_cell.length_b   1.000
_cell.length_c   1.000
_cell.angle_alpha   90.00
_cell.angle_beta   90.00
_cell.angle_gamma   90.00
#
_symmetry.space_group_name_H-M   'P 1'
#
loop_
_entity.id
_entity.type
_entity.pdbx_description
1 polymer ?
#
loop_
_entity_poly.entity_id
_entity_poly.type
_entity_poly.pdbx_seq_one_letter_code
_entity_poly.pdbx_strand_id
1 'polypeptide(L)'
;MQRNKRLRQAILLPVDIYPRLFSPNGTGKSERGERRCDMVLVSLQRNIVNATFIEVKWRRGRTPLEDLAQDMLLQMEGSAQAMKNRFFNPQRVDGALQRSYLANVLRFYFERSRRYQLFDTEAENAFLENLTKLEKTGLEFRPTYEGYIVSLESEQRKPLLMGDAKFTLLTAKSFEGEADLTPTQTSSFYQQSTGDIPRIVNG
;
A
#
# COMPACT_ATOMS: atom_id res chain seq x y z
N MET A 1 8.04 -8.39 -2.58
CA MET A 1 8.37 -7.13 -3.29
C MET A 1 9.81 -6.67 -3.05
N GLN A 2 10.32 -6.72 -1.82
CA GLN A 2 11.70 -6.38 -1.47
C GLN A 2 12.74 -7.23 -2.20
N ARG A 3 12.58 -8.57 -2.22
CA ARG A 3 13.45 -9.49 -2.99
C ARG A 3 13.60 -9.10 -4.46
N ASN A 4 12.52 -8.62 -5.07
CA ASN A 4 12.51 -8.21 -6.48
C ASN A 4 12.88 -6.73 -6.65
N LYS A 5 13.45 -6.10 -5.61
CA LYS A 5 13.94 -4.71 -5.57
C LYS A 5 12.90 -3.65 -5.96
N ARG A 6 11.60 -3.97 -5.90
CA ARG A 6 10.52 -3.04 -6.30
C ARG A 6 10.37 -1.84 -5.37
N LEU A 7 10.79 -1.96 -4.10
CA LEU A 7 10.71 -0.88 -3.12
C LEU A 7 11.83 0.15 -3.27
N ARG A 8 12.87 -0.14 -4.07
CA ARG A 8 14.01 0.78 -4.26
C ARG A 8 13.59 2.14 -4.82
N GLN A 9 12.50 2.21 -5.57
CA GLN A 9 12.04 3.47 -6.19
C GLN A 9 10.54 3.70 -6.03
N ALA A 10 9.92 2.98 -5.09
CA ALA A 10 8.48 3.03 -4.86
C ALA A 10 8.17 2.87 -3.38
N ILE A 11 7.08 3.50 -2.95
CA ILE A 11 6.60 3.47 -1.57
C ILE A 11 5.33 2.63 -1.50
N LEU A 12 5.18 1.91 -0.40
CA LEU A 12 4.05 0.99 -0.20
C LEU A 12 3.10 1.56 0.85
N LEU A 13 1.85 1.75 0.46
CA LEU A 13 0.80 2.35 1.28
C LEU A 13 -0.27 1.30 1.62
N PRO A 14 -0.60 1.09 2.91
CA PRO A 14 -1.77 0.32 3.30
C PRO A 14 -3.04 1.17 3.07
N VAL A 15 -4.00 0.61 2.36
CA VAL A 15 -5.23 1.32 1.96
C VAL A 15 -6.18 1.51 3.14
N ASP A 16 -6.28 0.50 4.02
CA ASP A 16 -7.20 0.49 5.16
C ASP A 16 -6.93 1.60 6.19
N ILE A 17 -5.68 2.05 6.31
CA ILE A 17 -5.29 3.12 7.25
C ILE A 17 -5.82 4.48 6.77
N TYR A 18 -6.13 4.60 5.47
CA TYR A 18 -6.63 5.82 4.87
C TYR A 18 -7.99 5.60 4.23
N PRO A 19 -9.03 5.28 5.01
CA PRO A 19 -10.34 5.01 4.46
C PRO A 19 -10.86 6.19 3.63
N ARG A 20 -10.49 7.42 4.02
CA ARG A 20 -10.80 8.63 3.26
C ARG A 20 -10.16 8.62 1.87
N LEU A 21 -8.86 8.29 1.72
CA LEU A 21 -8.17 8.36 0.41
C LEU A 21 -8.86 7.54 -0.67
N PHE A 22 -9.51 6.44 -0.26
CA PHE A 22 -10.13 5.47 -1.15
C PHE A 22 -11.66 5.39 -1.01
N SER A 23 -12.29 6.35 -0.31
CA SER A 23 -13.75 6.51 -0.32
C SER A 23 -14.18 7.35 -1.54
N PRO A 24 -15.17 6.90 -2.34
CA PRO A 24 -15.73 7.68 -3.46
C PRO A 24 -16.16 9.09 -3.04
N ASN A 25 -16.79 9.20 -1.86
CA ASN A 25 -17.29 10.46 -1.33
C ASN A 25 -16.27 11.20 -0.44
N GLY A 26 -15.08 10.62 -0.23
CA GLY A 26 -14.03 11.18 0.61
C GLY A 26 -14.35 11.31 2.11
N THR A 27 -15.54 10.88 2.54
CA THR A 27 -16.04 10.96 3.91
C THR A 27 -15.38 9.95 4.85
N GLY A 28 -14.68 8.95 4.31
CA GLY A 28 -14.08 7.87 5.10
C GLY A 28 -15.09 6.84 5.60
N LYS A 29 -16.39 7.03 5.34
CA LYS A 29 -17.42 6.04 5.59
C LYS A 29 -17.45 5.10 4.40
N SER A 30 -17.14 3.83 4.62
CA SER A 30 -17.36 2.81 3.60
C SER A 30 -18.85 2.69 3.34
N GLU A 31 -19.27 2.86 2.10
CA GLU A 31 -20.63 2.50 1.71
C GLU A 31 -20.84 1.00 1.87
N ARG A 32 -22.09 0.57 2.07
CA ARG A 32 -22.40 -0.84 2.31
C ARG A 32 -22.04 -1.63 1.03
N GLY A 33 -21.00 -2.45 1.11
CA GLY A 33 -20.46 -3.20 -0.04
C GLY A 33 -19.22 -2.60 -0.69
N GLU A 34 -18.73 -1.44 -0.24
CA GLU A 34 -17.49 -0.84 -0.72
C GLU A 34 -16.29 -1.68 -0.25
N ARG A 35 -15.67 -2.39 -1.19
CA ARG A 35 -14.46 -3.18 -0.95
C ARG A 35 -13.28 -2.45 -1.57
N ARG A 36 -12.20 -2.36 -0.81
CA ARG A 36 -10.94 -1.73 -1.21
C ARG A 36 -9.87 -2.80 -1.32
N CYS A 37 -8.88 -2.55 -2.16
CA CYS A 37 -7.70 -3.41 -2.16
C CYS A 37 -6.88 -3.18 -0.89
N ASP A 38 -6.06 -4.15 -0.51
CA ASP A 38 -5.25 -4.06 0.71
C ASP A 38 -4.17 -2.96 0.66
N MET A 39 -3.48 -2.83 -0.47
CA MET A 39 -2.29 -1.99 -0.59
C MET A 39 -2.16 -1.29 -1.94
N VAL A 40 -1.39 -0.20 -1.96
CA VAL A 40 -0.95 0.46 -3.20
C VAL A 40 0.55 0.71 -3.16
N LEU A 41 1.26 0.24 -4.19
CA LEU A 41 2.65 0.59 -4.42
C LEU A 41 2.73 1.79 -5.38
N VAL A 42 3.31 2.90 -4.93
CA VAL A 42 3.37 4.14 -5.69
C VAL A 42 4.80 4.49 -6.06
N SER A 43 5.04 4.76 -7.34
CA SER A 43 6.26 5.40 -7.82
C SER A 43 5.94 6.68 -8.58
N LEU A 44 6.86 7.64 -8.50
CA LEU A 44 6.75 8.93 -9.18
C LEU A 44 7.88 9.03 -10.20
N GLN A 45 7.55 8.98 -11.49
CA GLN A 45 8.53 8.96 -12.57
C GLN A 45 8.03 9.78 -13.74
N ARG A 46 8.88 10.67 -14.30
CA ARG A 46 8.60 11.39 -15.56
C ARG A 46 7.22 12.09 -15.58
N ASN A 47 6.83 12.74 -14.49
CA ASN A 47 5.51 13.39 -14.33
C ASN A 47 4.31 12.42 -14.35
N ILE A 48 4.54 11.13 -14.10
CA ILE A 48 3.51 10.10 -13.98
C ILE A 48 3.51 9.57 -12.54
N VAL A 49 2.32 9.44 -11.96
CA VAL A 49 2.06 8.66 -10.75
C VAL A 49 1.70 7.25 -11.19
N ASN A 50 2.65 6.32 -11.06
CA ASN A 50 2.35 4.91 -11.25
C ASN A 50 1.86 4.34 -9.93
N ALA A 51 0.67 3.75 -9.93
CA ALA A 51 0.05 3.17 -8.75
C ALA A 51 -0.34 1.72 -9.02
N THR A 52 0.39 0.78 -8.44
CA THR A 52 0.04 -0.64 -8.49
C THR A 52 -0.85 -0.97 -7.30
N PHE A 53 -2.13 -1.23 -7.58
CA PHE A 53 -3.12 -1.68 -6.61
C PHE A 53 -2.94 -3.17 -6.38
N ILE A 54 -2.86 -3.55 -5.11
CA ILE A 54 -2.47 -4.88 -4.67
C ILE A 54 -3.54 -5.44 -3.76
N GLU A 55 -4.00 -6.64 -4.09
CA GLU A 55 -4.97 -7.39 -3.31
C GLU A 55 -4.41 -8.76 -2.94
N VAL A 56 -4.58 -9.16 -1.67
CA VAL A 56 -4.10 -10.43 -1.15
C VAL A 56 -5.27 -11.25 -0.59
N LYS A 57 -5.47 -12.46 -1.12
CA LYS A 57 -6.53 -13.36 -0.64
C LYS A 57 -5.98 -14.72 -0.27
N TRP A 58 -6.45 -15.24 0.87
CA TRP A 58 -6.30 -16.65 1.20
C TRP A 58 -7.34 -17.47 0.45
N ARG A 59 -6.89 -18.43 -0.34
CA ARG A 59 -7.78 -19.37 -1.01
C ARG A 59 -8.28 -20.39 0.01
N ARG A 60 -9.54 -20.24 0.43
CA ARG A 60 -10.24 -21.19 1.30
C ARG A 60 -11.17 -22.07 0.48
N GLY A 61 -11.09 -23.38 0.64
CA GLY A 61 -12.03 -24.32 0.02
C GLY A 61 -11.87 -24.45 -1.50
N ARG A 62 -12.99 -24.69 -2.19
CA ARG A 62 -13.01 -25.09 -3.61
C ARG A 62 -13.34 -23.96 -4.59
N THR A 63 -13.36 -22.69 -4.15
CA THR A 63 -13.61 -21.57 -5.05
C THR A 63 -12.66 -21.63 -6.26
N PRO A 64 -13.20 -21.53 -7.48
CA PRO A 64 -12.38 -21.43 -8.69
C PRO A 64 -11.41 -20.26 -8.58
N LEU A 65 -10.21 -20.44 -9.14
CA LEU A 65 -9.17 -19.42 -9.04
C LEU A 65 -9.57 -18.16 -9.81
N GLU A 66 -10.27 -18.36 -10.92
CA GLU A 66 -10.78 -17.36 -11.83
C GLU A 66 -11.83 -16.48 -11.16
N ASP A 67 -12.80 -17.09 -10.45
CA ASP A 67 -13.82 -16.35 -9.72
C ASP A 67 -13.20 -15.47 -8.62
N LEU A 68 -12.24 -16.03 -7.89
CA LEU A 68 -11.50 -15.28 -6.86
C LEU A 68 -10.70 -14.12 -7.49
N ALA A 69 -10.04 -14.36 -8.62
CA ALA A 69 -9.27 -13.34 -9.34
C ALA A 69 -10.19 -12.22 -9.86
N GLN A 70 -11.37 -12.56 -10.40
CA GLN A 70 -12.36 -11.60 -10.86
C GLN A 70 -12.86 -10.70 -9.72
N ASP A 71 -13.17 -11.31 -8.58
CA ASP A 71 -13.58 -10.57 -7.37
C ASP A 71 -12.48 -9.63 -6.84
N MET A 72 -11.22 -10.07 -6.89
CA MET A 72 -10.08 -9.24 -6.52
C MET A 72 -9.85 -8.09 -7.52
N LEU A 73 -10.02 -8.35 -8.82
CA LEU A 73 -9.90 -7.33 -9.86
C LEU A 73 -10.87 -6.17 -9.62
N LEU A 74 -12.14 -6.48 -9.41
CA LEU A 74 -13.18 -5.47 -9.16
C LEU A 74 -12.85 -4.59 -7.94
N GLN A 75 -12.23 -5.16 -6.89
CA GLN A 75 -11.81 -4.42 -5.69
C GLN A 75 -10.66 -3.45 -5.99
N MET A 76 -9.67 -3.90 -6.75
CA MET A 76 -8.54 -3.08 -7.16
C MET A 76 -8.96 -1.96 -8.12
N GLU A 77 -9.83 -2.26 -9.09
CA GLU A 77 -10.40 -1.27 -10.02
C GLU A 77 -11.22 -0.20 -9.28
N GLY A 78 -12.07 -0.61 -8.34
CA GLY A 78 -12.84 0.32 -7.51
C GLY A 78 -11.94 1.27 -6.72
N SER A 79 -10.86 0.73 -6.14
CA SER A 79 -9.86 1.51 -5.39
C SER A 79 -9.11 2.50 -6.29
N ALA A 80 -8.73 2.05 -7.50
CA ALA A 80 -8.08 2.89 -8.50
C ALA A 80 -8.98 4.02 -8.97
N GLN A 81 -10.26 3.72 -9.21
CA GLN A 81 -11.24 4.72 -9.62
C GLN A 81 -11.50 5.76 -8.52
N ALA A 82 -11.57 5.33 -7.25
CA ALA A 82 -11.69 6.24 -6.13
C ALA A 82 -10.49 7.20 -6.04
N MET A 83 -9.26 6.66 -6.16
CA MET A 83 -8.04 7.46 -6.16
C MET A 83 -8.00 8.44 -7.34
N LYS A 84 -8.34 7.97 -8.55
CA LYS A 84 -8.41 8.79 -9.77
C LYS A 84 -9.40 9.95 -9.61
N ASN A 85 -10.62 9.65 -9.18
CA ASN A 85 -11.69 10.63 -9.02
C ASN A 85 -11.35 11.69 -7.97
N ARG A 86 -10.65 11.29 -6.90
CA ARG A 86 -10.33 12.20 -5.79
C ARG A 86 -9.14 13.10 -6.07
N PHE A 87 -8.05 12.57 -6.62
CA PHE A 87 -6.78 13.29 -6.72
C PHE A 87 -6.44 13.77 -8.14
N PHE A 88 -6.97 13.09 -9.14
CA PHE A 88 -6.58 13.26 -10.55
C PHE A 88 -7.75 13.68 -11.45
N ASN A 89 -8.92 13.98 -10.89
CA ASN A 89 -10.04 14.53 -11.63
C ASN A 89 -9.82 16.04 -11.89
N PRO A 90 -9.63 16.47 -13.17
CA PRO A 90 -9.38 17.88 -13.49
C PRO A 90 -10.61 18.77 -13.24
N GLN A 91 -11.82 18.20 -13.18
CA GLN A 91 -13.07 18.96 -12.97
C GLN A 91 -13.36 19.25 -11.48
N ARG A 92 -12.53 18.75 -10.57
CA ARG A 92 -12.76 18.87 -9.13
C ARG A 92 -12.28 20.24 -8.61
N VAL A 93 -13.20 21.00 -8.01
CA VAL A 93 -12.97 22.37 -7.51
C VAL A 93 -11.87 22.47 -6.46
N ASP A 94 -11.76 21.49 -5.56
CA ASP A 94 -10.72 21.42 -4.52
C ASP A 94 -9.58 20.46 -4.90
N GLY A 95 -9.35 20.23 -6.19
CA GLY A 95 -8.34 19.28 -6.68
C GLY A 95 -6.92 19.59 -6.17
N ALA A 96 -6.53 20.86 -6.09
CA ALA A 96 -5.23 21.26 -5.54
C ALA A 96 -5.08 20.88 -4.06
N LEU A 97 -6.14 21.08 -3.25
CA LEU A 97 -6.16 20.68 -1.85
C LEU A 97 -6.04 19.16 -1.69
N GLN A 98 -6.76 18.39 -2.50
CA GLN A 98 -6.67 16.93 -2.47
C GLN A 98 -5.29 16.41 -2.87
N ARG A 99 -4.66 17.01 -3.89
CA ARG A 99 -3.29 16.64 -4.29
C ARG A 99 -2.26 16.97 -3.22
N SER A 100 -2.39 18.12 -2.55
CA SER A 100 -1.54 18.45 -1.40
C SER A 100 -1.70 17.42 -0.27
N TYR A 101 -2.94 17.00 0.00
CA TYR A 101 -3.19 15.93 0.96
C TYR A 101 -2.54 14.60 0.56
N LEU A 102 -2.72 14.16 -0.68
CA LEU A 102 -2.07 12.94 -1.19
C LEU A 102 -0.55 13.03 -1.07
N ALA A 103 0.05 14.16 -1.47
CA ALA A 103 1.48 14.34 -1.42
C ALA A 103 2.04 14.25 0.00
N ASN A 104 1.33 14.78 0.99
CA ASN A 104 1.71 14.63 2.40
C ASN A 104 1.68 13.17 2.87
N VAL A 105 0.69 12.38 2.44
CA VAL A 105 0.63 10.94 2.74
C VAL A 105 1.80 10.21 2.08
N LEU A 106 2.07 10.49 0.80
CA LEU A 106 3.19 9.88 0.08
C LEU A 106 4.53 10.25 0.74
N ARG A 107 4.70 11.51 1.16
CA ARG A 107 5.88 11.99 1.90
C ARG A 107 6.10 11.19 3.18
N PHE A 108 5.04 10.97 3.95
CA PHE A 108 5.12 10.20 5.19
C PHE A 108 5.62 8.77 4.96
N TYR A 109 5.11 8.07 3.95
CA TYR A 109 5.57 6.71 3.64
C TYR A 109 6.95 6.67 3.01
N PHE A 110 7.31 7.67 2.21
CA PHE A 110 8.67 7.84 1.71
C PHE A 110 9.68 7.96 2.87
N GLU A 111 9.40 8.82 3.85
CA GLU A 111 10.26 8.98 5.03
C GLU A 111 10.41 7.67 5.83
N ARG A 112 9.34 6.88 5.93
CA ARG A 112 9.40 5.54 6.53
C ARG A 112 10.26 4.59 5.70
N SER A 113 10.03 4.51 4.40
CA SER A 113 10.81 3.65 3.50
C SER A 113 12.30 3.99 3.53
N ARG A 114 12.64 5.28 3.59
CA ARG A 114 14.02 5.77 3.76
C ARG A 114 14.61 5.32 5.10
N ARG A 115 13.89 5.53 6.21
CA ARG A 115 14.32 5.12 7.55
C ARG A 115 14.64 3.63 7.64
N TYR A 116 13.85 2.79 6.98
CA TYR A 116 14.05 1.34 6.94
C TYR A 116 14.97 0.88 5.80
N GLN A 117 15.66 1.79 5.11
CA GLN A 117 16.62 1.49 4.03
C GLN A 117 16.01 0.66 2.90
N LEU A 118 14.70 0.83 2.65
CA LEU A 118 13.98 0.13 1.58
C LEU A 118 14.02 0.90 0.26
N PHE A 119 14.27 2.20 0.32
CA PHE A 119 14.32 3.12 -0.80
C PHE A 119 15.77 3.41 -1.20
N ASP A 120 16.00 3.60 -2.49
CA ASP A 120 17.31 3.87 -3.07
C ASP A 120 17.71 5.33 -2.90
N THR A 121 18.85 5.58 -2.28
CA THR A 121 19.33 6.94 -1.96
C THR A 121 19.51 7.80 -3.22
N GLU A 122 19.94 7.19 -4.32
CA GLU A 122 20.10 7.84 -5.62
C GLU A 122 18.77 8.32 -6.23
N ALA A 123 17.64 7.71 -5.84
CA ALA A 123 16.31 8.03 -6.35
C ALA A 123 15.53 9.03 -5.49
N GLU A 124 16.02 9.36 -4.28
CA GLU A 124 15.30 10.18 -3.30
C GLU A 124 14.98 11.58 -3.83
N ASN A 125 15.98 12.29 -4.35
CA ASN A 125 15.81 13.65 -4.83
C ASN A 125 14.78 13.72 -5.97
N ALA A 126 14.89 12.81 -6.94
CA ALA A 126 13.94 12.72 -8.05
C ALA A 126 12.52 12.42 -7.56
N PHE A 127 12.35 11.57 -6.55
CA PHE A 127 11.04 11.30 -5.96
C PHE A 127 10.45 12.54 -5.30
N LEU A 128 11.23 13.26 -4.47
CA LEU A 128 10.81 14.47 -3.77
C LEU A 128 10.46 15.62 -4.72
N GLU A 129 11.21 15.78 -5.81
CA GLU A 129 10.90 16.74 -6.87
C GLU A 129 9.56 16.44 -7.54
N ASN A 130 9.33 15.18 -7.94
CA ASN A 130 8.06 14.78 -8.54
C ASN A 130 6.89 14.89 -7.56
N LEU A 131 7.14 14.67 -6.26
CA LEU A 131 6.15 14.87 -5.21
C LEU A 131 5.74 16.35 -5.10
N THR A 132 6.72 17.25 -5.14
CA THR A 132 6.48 18.70 -5.17
C THR A 132 5.71 19.12 -6.43
N LYS A 133 5.98 18.48 -7.57
CA LYS A 133 5.19 18.69 -8.79
C LYS A 133 3.76 18.21 -8.63
N LEU A 134 3.51 17.04 -8.03
CA LEU A 134 2.17 16.53 -7.76
C LEU A 134 1.31 17.52 -6.96
N GLU A 135 1.90 18.18 -5.96
CA GLU A 135 1.22 19.21 -5.17
C GLU A 135 0.75 20.38 -6.05
N LYS A 136 1.59 20.84 -6.97
CA LYS A 136 1.36 22.05 -7.78
C LYS A 136 0.57 21.78 -9.06
N THR A 137 0.96 20.74 -9.78
CA THR A 137 0.49 20.39 -11.12
C THR A 137 -0.04 18.97 -11.09
N GLY A 138 -1.29 18.76 -11.54
CA GLY A 138 -1.82 17.40 -11.69
C GLY A 138 -0.90 16.58 -12.58
N LEU A 139 -0.44 15.44 -12.09
CA LEU A 139 0.38 14.48 -12.85
C LEU A 139 -0.51 13.48 -13.56
N GLU A 140 0.00 12.85 -14.62
CA GLU A 140 -0.68 11.70 -15.24
C GLU A 140 -0.80 10.58 -14.20
N PHE A 141 -1.98 9.96 -14.10
CA PHE A 141 -2.20 8.83 -13.20
C PHE A 141 -2.32 7.53 -13.99
N ARG A 142 -1.46 6.57 -13.65
CA ARG A 142 -1.40 5.26 -14.31
C ARG A 142 -1.60 4.13 -13.31
N PRO A 143 -2.81 3.55 -13.23
CA PRO A 143 -3.06 2.39 -12.38
C PRO A 143 -2.54 1.11 -13.04
N THR A 144 -2.06 0.18 -12.22
CA THR A 144 -1.84 -1.23 -12.58
C THR A 144 -2.32 -2.13 -11.44
N TYR A 145 -2.46 -3.44 -11.71
CA TYR A 145 -3.20 -4.34 -10.80
C TYR A 145 -2.43 -5.65 -10.56
N GLU A 146 -2.22 -5.99 -9.29
CA GLU A 146 -1.53 -7.21 -8.90
C GLU A 146 -2.27 -7.95 -7.77
N GLY A 147 -2.79 -9.13 -8.07
CA GLY A 147 -3.35 -10.02 -7.07
C GLY A 147 -2.34 -11.05 -6.57
N TYR A 148 -2.33 -11.31 -5.26
CA TYR A 148 -1.61 -12.42 -4.65
C TYR A 148 -2.59 -13.38 -3.97
N ILE A 149 -2.61 -14.62 -4.44
CA ILE A 149 -3.51 -15.64 -3.92
C ILE A 149 -2.67 -16.62 -3.12
N VAL A 150 -2.93 -16.72 -1.82
CA VAL A 150 -2.20 -17.63 -0.93
C VAL A 150 -2.91 -18.98 -0.88
N SER A 151 -2.22 -20.05 -1.28
CA SER A 151 -2.71 -21.42 -1.19
C SER A 151 -1.53 -22.37 -0.94
N LEU A 152 -1.30 -22.69 0.33
CA LEU A 152 -0.10 -23.41 0.77
C LEU A 152 -0.05 -24.87 0.29
N GLU A 153 -1.21 -25.49 0.12
CA GLU A 153 -1.37 -26.89 -0.32
C GLU A 153 -1.36 -27.04 -1.86
N SER A 154 -1.44 -25.92 -2.60
CA SER A 154 -1.46 -25.97 -4.07
C SER A 154 -0.05 -26.11 -4.64
N GLU A 155 0.04 -26.70 -5.83
CA GLU A 155 1.24 -26.64 -6.64
C GLU A 155 1.48 -25.24 -7.21
N GLN A 156 2.75 -24.92 -7.45
CA GLN A 156 3.12 -23.65 -8.06
C GLN A 156 2.61 -23.60 -9.50
N ARG A 157 2.06 -22.45 -9.90
CA ARG A 157 1.52 -22.23 -11.25
C ARG A 157 2.07 -20.94 -11.82
N LYS A 158 2.02 -20.83 -13.16
CA LYS A 158 2.29 -19.55 -13.84
C LYS A 158 1.26 -18.50 -13.38
N PRO A 159 1.62 -17.22 -13.34
CA PRO A 159 0.67 -16.17 -13.03
C PRO A 159 -0.53 -16.21 -13.98
N LEU A 160 -1.73 -16.06 -13.43
CA LEU A 160 -2.95 -15.88 -14.20
C LEU A 160 -3.03 -14.41 -14.64
N LEU A 161 -3.36 -14.17 -15.90
CA LEU A 161 -3.63 -12.85 -16.45
C LEU A 161 -5.14 -12.72 -16.67
N MET A 162 -5.72 -11.61 -16.21
CA MET A 162 -7.14 -11.32 -16.38
C MET A 162 -7.30 -9.81 -16.54
N GLY A 163 -7.73 -9.38 -17.72
CA GLY A 163 -7.65 -7.97 -18.12
C GLY A 163 -6.20 -7.47 -18.05
N ASP A 164 -6.02 -6.29 -17.46
CA ASP A 164 -4.70 -5.67 -17.22
C ASP A 164 -4.05 -6.11 -15.88
N ALA A 165 -4.66 -7.09 -15.19
CA ALA A 165 -4.22 -7.55 -13.89
C ALA A 165 -3.43 -8.86 -13.95
N LYS A 166 -2.43 -8.94 -13.08
CA LYS A 166 -1.60 -10.13 -12.89
C LYS A 166 -1.86 -10.76 -11.53
N PHE A 167 -2.24 -12.03 -11.52
CA PHE A 167 -2.51 -12.82 -10.32
C PHE A 167 -1.42 -13.85 -10.09
N THR A 168 -0.75 -13.79 -8.94
CA THR A 168 0.33 -14.70 -8.58
C THR A 168 -0.13 -15.63 -7.46
N LEU A 169 -0.03 -16.95 -7.69
CA LEU A 169 -0.30 -17.96 -6.66
C LEU A 169 0.94 -18.12 -5.77
N LEU A 170 0.79 -17.85 -4.48
CA LEU A 170 1.80 -18.04 -3.45
C LEU A 170 1.51 -19.37 -2.73
N THR A 171 2.44 -20.31 -2.88
CA THR A 171 2.40 -21.65 -2.27
C THR A 171 3.43 -21.76 -1.15
N ALA A 172 3.49 -22.88 -0.42
CA ALA A 172 4.52 -23.06 0.63
C ALA A 172 5.95 -22.78 0.11
N LYS A 173 6.27 -23.26 -1.10
CA LYS A 173 7.55 -23.00 -1.78
C LYS A 173 7.85 -21.53 -2.03
N SER A 174 6.83 -20.67 -2.10
CA SER A 174 7.00 -19.23 -2.30
C SER A 174 7.59 -18.52 -1.08
N PHE A 175 7.58 -19.18 0.09
CA PHE A 175 8.08 -18.65 1.36
C PHE A 175 9.35 -19.39 1.85
N GLU A 176 9.79 -20.43 1.13
CA GLU A 176 11.04 -21.13 1.46
C GLU A 176 12.24 -20.19 1.30
N GLY A 177 13.05 -20.05 2.36
CA GLY A 177 14.19 -19.14 2.42
C GLY A 177 13.92 -17.77 3.05
N GLU A 178 12.69 -17.50 3.48
CA GLU A 178 12.32 -16.28 4.24
C GLU A 178 12.51 -16.52 5.75
N ALA A 179 13.77 -16.65 6.19
CA ALA A 179 14.12 -16.95 7.60
C ALA A 179 13.76 -15.83 8.61
N ASP A 180 13.31 -14.67 8.12
CA ASP A 180 13.17 -13.42 8.88
C ASP A 180 11.71 -12.94 9.05
N LEU A 181 10.72 -13.77 8.70
CA LEU A 181 9.29 -13.42 8.87
C LEU A 181 8.79 -13.58 10.33
N THR A 182 9.67 -13.93 11.27
CA THR A 182 9.37 -13.81 12.70
C THR A 182 9.28 -12.33 13.07
N PRO A 183 8.18 -11.87 13.71
CA PRO A 183 8.17 -10.54 14.29
C PRO A 183 9.33 -10.49 15.28
N THR A 184 10.32 -9.64 15.02
CA THR A 184 11.34 -9.34 16.02
C THR A 184 10.57 -8.83 17.24
N GLN A 185 10.49 -9.64 18.30
CA GLN A 185 10.01 -9.15 19.59
C GLN A 185 10.89 -7.93 19.88
N THR A 186 10.28 -6.75 19.86
CA THR A 186 10.93 -5.55 20.37
C THR A 186 10.88 -5.68 21.89
N SER A 187 11.66 -6.61 22.42
CA SER A 187 11.94 -6.71 23.85
C SER A 187 13.05 -5.72 24.17
N SER A 188 12.83 -4.98 25.26
CA SER A 188 13.76 -4.09 25.99
C SER A 188 13.99 -2.66 25.49
N PHE A 189 13.00 -1.79 25.71
CA PHE A 189 13.23 -0.41 26.18
C PHE A 189 12.18 -0.04 27.25
N TYR A 190 12.05 -0.84 28.30
CA TYR A 190 11.36 -0.44 29.54
C TYR A 190 11.93 -1.22 30.74
N GLN A 191 13.08 -0.74 31.23
CA GLN A 191 13.63 -0.85 32.59
C GLN A 191 14.95 -0.06 32.49
N GLN A 192 15.22 1.04 33.20
CA GLN A 192 14.85 1.41 34.56
C GLN A 192 14.71 2.94 34.66
N SER A 193 13.62 3.39 35.27
CA SER A 193 13.64 4.62 36.08
C SER A 193 12.72 4.33 37.27
N THR A 194 13.23 3.57 38.23
CA THR A 194 12.74 3.62 39.59
C THR A 194 13.23 4.95 40.16
N GLY A 195 12.45 6.01 39.93
CA GLY A 195 12.56 7.25 40.67
C GLY A 195 11.88 7.07 42.03
N ASP A 196 12.66 7.26 43.09
CA ASP A 196 12.20 7.29 44.47
C ASP A 196 10.99 8.21 44.64
N ILE A 197 9.91 7.67 45.21
CA ILE A 197 8.79 8.46 45.74
C ILE A 197 8.86 8.35 47.27
N PRO A 198 9.13 9.44 48.01
CA PRO A 198 9.12 9.40 49.46
C PRO A 198 7.68 9.19 49.98
N ARG A 199 7.52 8.20 50.86
CA ARG A 199 6.27 7.96 51.61
C ARG A 199 6.00 9.14 52.55
N ILE A 200 4.92 9.86 52.30
CA ILE A 200 4.28 10.72 53.32
C ILE A 200 3.49 9.80 54.25
N VAL A 201 3.87 9.79 55.53
CA VAL A 201 3.13 9.14 56.61
C VAL A 201 2.03 10.09 57.05
N ASN A 202 0.77 9.63 57.03
CA ASN A 202 -0.37 10.31 57.65
C ASN A 202 -1.22 9.27 58.37
N GLY A 203 -1.42 9.47 59.67
CA GLY A 203 -2.41 8.77 60.51
C GLY A 203 -1.87 7.57 61.27
#